data_AF-A0A432XQT5-F1
#
_entry.id   AF-A0A432XQT5-F1
#
_cell.length_a   1.000
_cell.length_b   1.000
_cell.length_c   1.000
_cell.angle_alpha   90.00
_cell.angle_beta   90.00
_cell.angle_gamma   90.00
#
_symmetry.space_group_name_H-M   'P 1'
#
loop_
_entity.id
_entity.type
_entity.pdbx_description
1 polymer ?
#
loop_
_entity_poly.entity_id
_entity_poly.type
_entity_poly.pdbx_seq_one_letter_code
_entity_poly.pdbx_strand_id
1 'polypeptide(L)'
;MPVYALNLFDIADKDEYLAYARRSVKEVTSHGGKVISLGKFKEAAQGDITPRTVMILVEWESKQAFDSYCNDPALADLHPHRENGTQNYIWHLFDKLDDLRPLLK
;
A
#
# COMPACT_ATOMS: atom_id res chain seq x y z
N MET A 1 15.23 3.50 8.51
CA MET A 1 14.44 2.48 9.24
C MET A 1 13.35 1.99 8.30
N PRO A 2 12.95 0.71 8.38
CA PRO A 2 11.85 0.18 7.59
C PRO A 2 10.54 0.92 7.89
N VAL A 3 9.68 1.01 6.88
CA VAL A 3 8.35 1.62 7.00
C VAL A 3 7.28 0.65 6.51
N TYR A 4 6.13 0.65 7.19
CA TYR A 4 4.93 -0.01 6.71
C TYR A 4 4.08 0.97 5.92
N ALA A 5 3.68 0.57 4.72
CA ALA A 5 2.69 1.25 3.91
C ALA A 5 1.35 0.50 4.00
N LEU A 6 0.39 1.08 4.70
CA LEU A 6 -1.00 0.62 4.73
C LEU A 6 -1.77 1.25 3.58
N ASN A 7 -2.27 0.41 2.68
CA ASN A 7 -3.10 0.81 1.55
C ASN A 7 -4.53 0.33 1.82
N LEU A 8 -5.48 1.25 1.82
CA LEU A 8 -6.91 0.96 1.93
C LEU A 8 -7.61 1.61 0.74
N PHE A 9 -8.39 0.86 -0.03
CA PHE A 9 -9.10 1.39 -1.19
C PHE A 9 -10.26 0.50 -1.60
N ASP A 10 -11.12 1.06 -2.45
CA ASP A 10 -12.14 0.32 -3.17
C ASP A 10 -11.71 0.12 -4.63
N ILE A 11 -12.12 -0.99 -5.23
CA ILE A 11 -11.94 -1.22 -6.67
C ILE A 11 -12.94 -0.34 -7.41
N ALA A 12 -12.44 0.58 -8.24
CA ALA A 12 -13.25 1.42 -9.11
C ALA A 12 -13.43 0.79 -10.49
N ASP A 13 -12.32 0.31 -11.07
CA ASP A 13 -12.29 -0.40 -12.34
C ASP A 13 -11.45 -1.67 -12.21
N LYS A 14 -12.05 -2.81 -12.55
CA LYS A 14 -11.43 -4.12 -12.39
C LYS A 14 -10.30 -4.33 -13.40
N ASP A 15 -10.46 -3.89 -14.64
CA ASP A 15 -9.51 -4.16 -15.71
C ASP A 15 -8.25 -3.29 -15.54
N GLU A 16 -8.44 -2.02 -15.17
CA GLU A 16 -7.36 -1.12 -14.76
C GLU A 16 -6.59 -1.69 -13.55
N TYR A 17 -7.31 -2.11 -12.50
CA TYR A 17 -6.65 -2.66 -11.32
C TYR A 17 -5.92 -3.98 -11.61
N LEU A 18 -6.44 -4.83 -12.49
CA LEU A 18 -5.75 -6.04 -12.94
C LEU A 18 -4.49 -5.72 -13.74
N ALA A 19 -4.52 -4.70 -14.59
CA ALA A 19 -3.34 -4.24 -15.32
C ALA A 19 -2.24 -3.77 -14.36
N TYR A 20 -2.61 -3.01 -13.33
CA TYR A 20 -1.70 -2.61 -12.25
C TYR A 20 -1.16 -3.83 -11.47
N ALA A 21 -2.04 -4.70 -10.98
CA ALA A 21 -1.70 -5.82 -10.10
C ALA A 21 -0.68 -6.79 -10.72
N ARG A 22 -0.79 -7.06 -12.03
CA ARG A 22 0.11 -7.97 -12.75
C ARG A 22 1.59 -7.58 -12.69
N ARG A 23 1.89 -6.28 -12.70
CA ARG A 23 3.26 -5.75 -12.70
C ARG A 23 3.71 -5.31 -11.30
N SER A 24 2.79 -4.73 -10.52
CA SER A 24 3.10 -4.05 -9.26
C SER A 24 3.90 -4.88 -8.27
N VAL A 25 3.61 -6.17 -8.09
CA VAL A 25 4.32 -7.04 -7.12
C VAL A 25 5.82 -7.14 -7.43
N LYS A 26 6.16 -7.30 -8.70
CA LYS A 26 7.55 -7.38 -9.15
C LYS A 26 8.26 -6.06 -8.88
N GLU A 27 7.65 -4.94 -9.26
CA GLU A 27 8.25 -3.62 -9.11
C GLU A 27 8.39 -3.24 -7.63
N VAL A 28 7.37 -3.50 -6.80
CA VAL A 28 7.49 -3.35 -5.34
C VAL A 28 8.71 -4.10 -4.80
N THR A 29 8.90 -5.36 -5.22
CA THR A 29 10.06 -6.16 -4.79
C THR A 29 11.38 -5.57 -5.30
N SER A 30 11.45 -5.13 -6.56
CA SER A 30 12.65 -4.52 -7.15
C SER A 30 13.10 -3.26 -6.40
N HIS A 31 12.16 -2.54 -5.77
CA HIS A 31 12.43 -1.33 -4.98
C HIS A 31 12.57 -1.61 -3.47
N GLY A 32 12.78 -2.85 -3.03
CA GLY A 32 12.98 -3.17 -1.61
C GLY A 32 11.69 -3.16 -0.79
N GLY A 33 10.54 -3.30 -1.46
CA GLY A 33 9.23 -3.49 -0.83
C GLY A 33 8.85 -4.97 -0.76
N LYS A 34 8.04 -5.34 0.23
CA LYS A 34 7.52 -6.69 0.43
C LYS A 34 6.07 -6.63 0.86
N VAL A 35 5.17 -7.26 0.09
CA VAL A 35 3.78 -7.44 0.51
C VAL A 35 3.74 -8.38 1.71
N ILE A 36 3.28 -7.89 2.85
CA ILE A 36 3.18 -8.65 4.11
C ILE A 36 1.82 -9.30 4.25
N SER A 37 0.75 -8.58 3.87
CA SER A 37 -0.62 -9.07 4.04
C SER A 37 -1.60 -8.42 3.07
N LEU A 38 -2.67 -9.14 2.80
CA LEU A 38 -3.81 -8.78 1.97
C LEU A 38 -5.09 -9.09 2.74
N GLY A 39 -6.07 -8.20 2.70
CA GLY A 39 -7.33 -8.36 3.40
C GLY A 39 -8.51 -7.86 2.60
N LYS A 40 -9.64 -8.57 2.72
CA LYS A 40 -10.96 -8.06 2.32
C LYS A 40 -11.67 -7.59 3.59
N PHE A 41 -12.30 -6.43 3.53
CA PHE A 41 -13.11 -5.95 4.66
C PHE A 41 -14.21 -6.94 5.02
N LYS A 42 -14.38 -7.18 6.32
CA LYS A 42 -15.38 -8.07 6.90
C LYS A 42 -16.38 -7.31 7.77
N GLU A 43 -15.89 -6.58 8.76
CA GLU A 43 -16.69 -5.77 9.67
C GLU A 43 -15.82 -4.71 10.36
N ALA A 44 -16.45 -3.66 10.85
CA ALA A 44 -15.80 -2.69 11.73
C ALA A 44 -16.08 -3.10 13.18
N ALA A 45 -15.08 -3.66 13.86
CA ALA A 45 -15.22 -4.07 15.26
C ALA A 45 -15.35 -2.86 16.20
N GLN A 46 -14.71 -1.74 15.87
CA GLN A 46 -14.73 -0.48 16.62
C GLN A 46 -14.23 0.69 15.74
N GLY A 47 -14.72 1.91 16.02
CA GLY A 47 -14.24 3.16 15.40
C GLY A 47 -15.04 3.61 14.17
N ASP A 48 -14.85 4.87 13.78
CA ASP A 48 -15.71 5.58 12.82
C ASP A 48 -15.04 5.84 11.47
N ILE A 49 -14.03 5.05 11.11
CA ILE A 49 -13.42 5.15 9.78
C ILE A 49 -14.37 4.51 8.75
N THR A 50 -14.79 5.27 7.74
CA THR A 50 -15.50 4.69 6.60
C THR A 50 -14.63 3.58 6.02
N PRO A 51 -15.11 2.32 5.95
CA PRO A 51 -14.26 1.20 5.55
C PRO A 51 -13.92 1.25 4.07
N ARG A 52 -12.89 0.50 3.70
CA ARG A 52 -12.51 0.20 2.31
C ARG A 52 -12.56 -1.29 2.10
N THR A 53 -12.95 -1.72 0.91
CA THR A 53 -13.13 -3.14 0.60
C THR A 53 -11.83 -3.93 0.58
N VAL A 54 -10.69 -3.28 0.29
CA VAL A 54 -9.36 -3.90 0.18
C VAL A 54 -8.36 -3.27 1.16
N MET A 55 -7.54 -4.13 1.78
CA MET A 55 -6.36 -3.78 2.56
C MET A 55 -5.11 -4.44 1.97
N ILE A 56 -4.03 -3.67 1.79
CA ILE A 56 -2.68 -4.18 1.50
C ILE A 56 -1.69 -3.57 2.47
N LEU A 57 -0.91 -4.41 3.15
CA LEU A 57 0.22 -4.00 3.98
C LEU A 57 1.52 -4.35 3.27
N VAL A 58 2.35 -3.33 3.00
CA VAL A 58 3.68 -3.50 2.40
C VAL A 58 4.74 -3.01 3.38
N GLU A 59 5.76 -3.82 3.64
CA GLU A 59 6.98 -3.39 4.33
C GLU A 59 7.98 -2.89 3.30
N TRP A 60 8.55 -1.72 3.53
CA TRP A 60 9.65 -1.17 2.75
C TRP A 60 10.90 -1.13 3.60
N GLU A 61 12.06 -1.47 3.01
CA GLU A 61 13.37 -1.41 3.69
C GLU A 61 13.66 -0.01 4.27
N SER A 62 13.15 1.05 3.63
CA SER A 62 13.25 2.42 4.10
C SER A 62 12.19 3.34 3.47
N LYS A 63 12.04 4.56 4.00
CA LYS A 63 11.27 5.62 3.34
C LYS A 63 11.85 5.96 1.95
N GLN A 64 13.17 5.89 1.78
CA GLN A 64 13.82 6.14 0.49
C GLN A 64 13.47 5.05 -0.54
N ALA A 65 13.38 3.79 -0.11
CA ALA A 65 12.95 2.68 -0.95
C ALA A 65 11.50 2.88 -1.45
N PHE A 66 10.60 3.26 -0.53
CA PHE A 66 9.24 3.66 -0.86
C PHE A 66 9.18 4.82 -1.87
N ASP A 67 9.96 5.88 -1.62
CA ASP A 67 9.99 7.06 -2.50
C ASP A 67 10.56 6.71 -3.88
N SER A 68 11.55 5.82 -3.94
CA SER A 68 12.11 5.34 -5.20
C SER A 68 11.05 4.61 -6.03
N TYR A 69 10.20 3.78 -5.43
CA TYR A 69 9.09 3.14 -6.14
C TYR A 69 8.07 4.17 -6.64
N CYS A 70 7.70 5.15 -5.82
CA CYS A 70 6.68 6.14 -6.19
C CYS A 70 7.13 7.11 -7.29
N ASN A 71 8.44 7.39 -7.34
CA ASN A 71 9.00 8.39 -8.24
C ASN A 71 9.79 7.79 -9.40
N ASP A 72 9.78 6.46 -9.59
CA ASP A 72 10.50 5.84 -10.69
C ASP A 72 9.86 6.22 -12.04
N PRO A 73 10.57 6.93 -12.93
CA PRO A 73 10.06 7.27 -14.24
C PRO A 73 9.72 6.04 -15.10
N ALA A 74 10.36 4.89 -14.87
CA ALA A 74 10.06 3.64 -15.56
C ALA A 74 8.71 3.05 -15.16
N LEU A 75 8.10 3.54 -14.07
CA LEU A 75 6.78 3.14 -13.57
C LEU A 75 5.70 4.19 -13.87
N ALA A 76 6.02 5.25 -14.63
CA ALA A 76 5.08 6.30 -14.99
C ALA A 76 3.84 5.79 -15.73
N ASP A 77 3.95 4.68 -16.47
CA ASP A 77 2.83 4.03 -17.16
C ASP A 77 2.04 3.08 -16.24
N LEU A 78 2.60 2.69 -15.10
CA LEU A 78 2.00 1.75 -14.16
C LEU A 78 1.08 2.45 -13.15
N HIS A 79 1.49 3.61 -12.62
CA HIS A 79 0.73 4.32 -11.60
C HIS A 79 -0.68 4.78 -12.05
N PRO A 80 -0.90 5.22 -13.30
CA PRO A 80 -2.23 5.55 -13.80
C PRO A 80 -3.23 4.39 -13.67
N HIS A 81 -2.80 3.14 -13.88
CA HIS A 81 -3.67 1.98 -13.70
C HIS A 81 -4.14 1.79 -12.25
N ARG A 82 -3.30 2.14 -11.26
CA ARG A 82 -3.68 2.14 -9.84
C ARG A 82 -4.69 3.25 -9.56
N GLU A 83 -4.44 4.45 -10.06
CA GLU A 83 -5.30 5.62 -9.84
C GLU A 83 -6.67 5.44 -10.47
N ASN A 84 -6.73 4.90 -11.69
CA ASN A 84 -7.97 4.62 -12.40
C ASN A 84 -8.69 3.38 -11.85
N GLY A 85 -7.92 2.37 -11.41
CA GLY A 85 -8.46 1.10 -10.90
C GLY A 85 -8.98 1.19 -9.46
N THR A 86 -8.70 2.28 -8.74
CA THR A 86 -9.07 2.43 -7.33
C THR A 86 -9.84 3.72 -7.05
N GLN A 87 -10.60 3.72 -5.97
CA GLN A 87 -11.25 4.92 -5.44
C GLN A 87 -11.18 4.92 -3.91
N ASN A 88 -11.47 6.09 -3.32
CA ASN A 88 -11.42 6.33 -1.88
C ASN A 88 -10.06 5.93 -1.25
N TYR A 89 -8.97 6.05 -2.01
CA TYR A 89 -7.65 5.53 -1.63
C TYR A 89 -7.09 6.24 -0.39
N ILE A 90 -6.63 5.46 0.58
CA ILE A 90 -5.90 5.91 1.76
C ILE A 90 -4.54 5.23 1.74
N TRP A 91 -3.49 6.03 1.86
CA TRP A 91 -2.11 5.55 1.92
C TRP A 91 -1.40 6.13 3.14
N HIS A 92 -1.17 5.32 4.16
CA HIS A 92 -0.50 5.74 5.38
C HIS A 92 0.83 5.03 5.54
N LEU A 93 1.86 5.79 5.93
CA LEU A 93 3.16 5.25 6.31
C LEU A 93 3.29 5.22 7.83
N PHE A 94 3.87 4.14 8.35
CA PHE A 94 4.20 3.96 9.75
C PHE A 94 5.66 3.51 9.84
N ASP A 95 6.41 4.04 10.80
CA ASP A 95 7.71 3.45 11.13
C ASP A 95 7.50 2.03 11.67
N LYS A 96 8.36 1.09 11.25
CA LYS A 96 8.36 -0.25 11.83
C LYS A 96 8.84 -0.18 13.27
N LEU A 97 8.04 -0.72 14.18
CA LEU A 97 8.37 -0.88 15.59
C LEU A 97 8.41 -2.37 15.94
N ASP A 98 9.41 -2.78 16.72
CA ASP A 98 9.48 -4.12 17.29
C ASP A 98 8.56 -4.27 18.51
N ASP A 99 8.29 -3.15 19.21
CA ASP A 99 7.35 -3.06 20.33
C ASP A 99 6.90 -1.60 20.55
N LEU A 100 5.99 -1.39 21.52
CA LEU A 100 5.39 -0.08 21.79
C LEU A 100 6.23 0.83 22.70
N ARG A 101 7.33 0.35 23.30
CA ARG A 101 8.12 1.15 24.26
C ARG A 101 8.56 2.52 23.72
N PRO A 102 8.91 2.68 22.43
CA PRO A 102 9.25 4.00 21.87
C PRO A 102 8.12 5.05 21.94
N LEU A 103 6.86 4.62 21.99
CA LEU A 103 5.68 5.51 22.01
C LEU A 103 5.14 5.78 23.42
N LEU A 104 5.58 5.02 24.43
CA LEU A 104 5.02 5.03 25.79
C LEU A 104 5.91 5.77 26.80
N LYS A 105 6.74 6.70 26.33
CA LYS A 105 7.60 7.50 27.21
C LYS A 105 6.81 8.60 27.91
#